data_AF-A0A4S4ZNG7-F1
#
_entry.id   AF-A0A4S4ZNG7-F1
#
_cell.length_a   1.000
_cell.length_b   1.000
_cell.length_c   1.000
_cell.angle_alpha   90.00
_cell.angle_beta   90.00
_cell.angle_gamma   90.00
#
_symmetry.space_group_name_H-M   'P 1'
#
loop_
_entity.id
_entity.type
_entity.pdbx_description
1 polymer ?
#
loop_
_entity_poly.entity_id
_entity_poly.type
_entity_poly.pdbx_seq_one_letter_code
_entity_poly.pdbx_strand_id
1 'polypeptide(L)'
;MRTQTRGLAEREARIDALHQKLTDAVGALVTGDDWRRALEFAARFRSRSFNNTLLIFSQHNAAYQEGRVPGPVPTYVAGFKQWLSLKRHVMKGQGGYAILAPVTARFASATPENPESWRRLGRGEKPHRGETVRSRMIGLKPAHVWDISQTDGEAIPEPPRPQLLEGEAPEGLWDGLADQIVARGFELRLVSTARSIGGANGLTDYLTREVSVRMDMDDAAQVKTLAHDLLTAPTGAS
;
A
#
# COMPACT_ATOMS: atom_id res chain seq x y z
N MET A 1 28.26 -29.11 1.96
CA MET A 1 28.70 -27.76 1.54
C MET A 1 28.14 -27.34 0.17
N ARG A 2 28.21 -28.17 -0.90
CA ARG A 2 27.65 -27.89 -2.24
C ARG A 2 26.13 -27.58 -2.30
N THR A 3 25.31 -28.23 -1.49
CA THR A 3 23.83 -28.06 -1.54
C THR A 3 23.35 -26.72 -0.99
N GLN A 4 24.04 -26.15 0.01
CA GLN A 4 23.72 -24.82 0.54
C GLN A 4 24.06 -23.71 -0.46
N THR A 5 25.20 -23.81 -1.15
CA THR A 5 25.61 -22.86 -2.18
C THR A 5 24.64 -22.84 -3.37
N ARG A 6 24.15 -24.02 -3.79
CA ARG A 6 23.14 -24.14 -4.86
C ARG A 6 21.80 -23.48 -4.49
N GLY A 7 21.34 -23.65 -3.24
CA GLY A 7 20.12 -23.00 -2.78
C GLY A 7 20.21 -21.48 -2.63
N LEU A 8 21.41 -20.94 -2.37
CA LEU A 8 21.66 -19.50 -2.36
C LEU A 8 21.66 -18.92 -3.78
N ALA A 9 22.35 -19.56 -4.73
CA ALA A 9 22.38 -19.14 -6.12
C ALA A 9 20.98 -19.19 -6.78
N GLU A 10 20.20 -20.23 -6.52
CA GLU A 10 18.82 -20.33 -7.00
C GLU A 10 17.91 -19.24 -6.40
N ARG A 11 18.16 -18.84 -5.15
CA ARG A 11 17.41 -17.74 -4.51
C ARG A 11 17.79 -16.39 -5.10
N GLU A 12 19.07 -16.15 -5.32
CA GLU A 12 19.60 -14.93 -5.93
C GLU A 12 19.04 -14.76 -7.34
N ALA A 13 19.12 -15.81 -8.17
CA ALA A 13 18.53 -15.81 -9.50
C ALA A 13 17.03 -15.50 -9.52
N ARG A 14 16.26 -15.99 -8.53
CA ARG A 14 14.82 -15.65 -8.39
C ARG A 14 14.61 -14.20 -7.98
N ILE A 15 15.47 -13.65 -7.13
CA ILE A 15 15.42 -12.23 -6.76
C ILE A 15 15.75 -11.36 -7.97
N ASP A 16 16.77 -11.73 -8.75
CA ASP A 16 17.15 -11.01 -9.95
C ASP A 16 16.05 -11.05 -11.01
N ALA A 17 15.42 -12.21 -11.21
CA ALA A 17 14.26 -12.32 -12.09
C ALA A 17 13.09 -11.43 -11.64
N LEU A 18 12.86 -11.28 -10.32
CA LEU A 18 11.84 -10.36 -9.81
C LEU A 18 12.24 -8.90 -9.97
N HIS A 19 13.51 -8.57 -9.81
CA HIS A 19 14.02 -7.23 -10.11
C HIS A 19 13.87 -6.89 -11.58
N GLN A 20 14.24 -7.80 -12.49
CA GLN A 20 14.05 -7.57 -13.92
C GLN A 20 12.57 -7.36 -14.25
N LYS A 21 11.68 -8.19 -13.71
CA LYS A 21 10.24 -8.02 -13.90
C LYS A 21 9.72 -6.69 -13.37
N LEU A 22 10.26 -6.22 -12.23
CA LEU A 22 9.92 -4.90 -11.70
C LEU A 22 10.42 -3.80 -12.64
N THR A 23 11.65 -3.89 -13.13
CA THR A 23 12.22 -2.95 -14.11
C THR A 23 11.37 -2.90 -15.37
N ASP A 24 10.95 -4.04 -15.90
CA ASP A 24 10.09 -4.13 -17.08
C ASP A 24 8.70 -3.51 -16.80
N ALA A 25 8.12 -3.79 -15.62
CA ALA A 25 6.84 -3.23 -15.22
C ALA A 25 6.89 -1.70 -15.07
N VAL A 26 8.01 -1.16 -14.56
CA VAL A 26 8.25 0.29 -14.48
C VAL A 26 8.48 0.87 -15.88
N GLY A 27 9.27 0.20 -16.72
CA GLY A 27 9.55 0.61 -18.10
C GLY A 27 8.31 0.60 -19.00
N ALA A 28 7.32 -0.23 -18.68
CA ALA A 28 6.02 -0.24 -19.37
C ALA A 28 5.12 0.96 -19.00
N LEU A 29 5.46 1.74 -17.96
CA LEU A 29 4.77 2.98 -17.62
C LEU A 29 5.29 4.13 -18.49
N VAL A 30 4.96 4.10 -19.78
CA VAL A 30 5.50 5.04 -20.78
C VAL A 30 4.65 6.31 -20.89
N THR A 31 3.34 6.21 -20.64
CA THR A 31 2.40 7.32 -20.78
C THR A 31 1.87 7.84 -19.44
N GLY A 32 1.38 9.09 -19.42
CA GLY A 32 0.72 9.64 -18.23
C GLY A 32 -0.49 8.83 -17.76
N ASP A 33 -1.21 8.18 -18.69
CA ASP A 33 -2.33 7.30 -18.34
C ASP A 33 -1.87 5.97 -17.74
N ASP A 34 -0.72 5.44 -18.16
CA ASP A 34 -0.11 4.28 -17.50
C ASP A 34 0.25 4.60 -16.05
N TRP A 35 0.88 5.75 -15.84
CA TRP A 35 1.21 6.25 -14.50
C TRP A 35 -0.04 6.49 -13.66
N ARG A 36 -1.10 7.08 -14.23
CA ARG A 36 -2.38 7.30 -13.54
C ARG A 36 -2.97 5.96 -13.06
N ARG A 37 -3.07 4.97 -13.95
CA ARG A 37 -3.60 3.63 -13.60
C ARG A 37 -2.77 2.96 -12.51
N ALA A 38 -1.44 3.05 -12.59
CA ALA A 38 -0.54 2.49 -11.59
C ALA A 38 -0.70 3.17 -10.22
N LEU A 39 -0.84 4.50 -10.18
CA LEU A 39 -1.04 5.26 -8.95
C LEU A 39 -2.42 5.02 -8.33
N GLU A 40 -3.47 4.96 -9.14
CA GLU A 40 -4.82 4.58 -8.68
C GLU A 40 -4.82 3.18 -8.06
N PHE A 41 -4.08 2.25 -8.65
CA PHE A 41 -3.90 0.92 -8.11
C PHE A 41 -3.11 0.92 -6.79
N ALA A 42 -2.01 1.68 -6.72
CA ALA A 42 -1.22 1.83 -5.51
C ALA A 42 -2.02 2.43 -4.34
N ALA A 43 -2.88 3.40 -4.61
CA ALA A 43 -3.78 4.00 -3.62
C ALA A 43 -4.75 2.96 -3.02
N ARG A 44 -5.25 2.01 -3.84
CA ARG A 44 -6.10 0.89 -3.38
C ARG A 44 -5.31 -0.15 -2.58
N PHE A 45 -4.02 -0.33 -2.88
CA PHE A 45 -3.10 -1.28 -2.22
C PHE A 45 -2.14 -0.64 -1.22
N ARG A 46 -2.60 0.39 -0.48
CA ARG A 46 -1.79 1.16 0.50
C ARG A 46 -1.11 0.34 1.62
N SER A 47 -1.47 -0.93 1.81
CA SER A 47 -0.84 -1.83 2.79
C SER A 47 0.45 -2.50 2.27
N ARG A 48 0.84 -2.26 1.01
CA ARG A 48 2.03 -2.85 0.38
C ARG A 48 3.00 -1.77 -0.11
N SER A 49 4.27 -2.15 -0.22
CA SER A 49 5.26 -1.29 -0.89
C SER A 49 4.90 -1.10 -2.35
N PHE A 50 5.18 0.09 -2.89
CA PHE A 50 4.92 0.41 -4.31
C PHE A 50 5.49 -0.64 -5.28
N ASN A 51 6.70 -1.14 -5.02
CA ASN A 51 7.31 -2.21 -5.82
C ASN A 51 6.48 -3.50 -5.81
N ASN A 52 5.98 -3.93 -4.64
CA ASN A 52 5.15 -5.13 -4.55
C ASN A 52 3.77 -4.91 -5.20
N THR A 53 3.25 -3.69 -5.12
CA THR A 53 2.04 -3.28 -5.85
C THR A 53 2.25 -3.43 -7.36
N LEU A 54 3.31 -2.86 -7.94
CA LEU A 54 3.60 -3.00 -9.38
C LEU A 54 3.80 -4.47 -9.80
N LEU A 55 4.53 -5.26 -9.01
CA LEU A 55 4.71 -6.69 -9.26
C LEU A 55 3.38 -7.44 -9.30
N ILE A 56 2.48 -7.18 -8.35
CA ILE A 56 1.16 -7.79 -8.30
C ILE A 56 0.33 -7.36 -9.52
N PHE A 57 0.31 -6.07 -9.83
CA PHE A 57 -0.45 -5.52 -10.95
C PHE A 57 -0.03 -6.14 -12.29
N SER A 58 1.27 -6.15 -12.58
CA SER A 58 1.82 -6.74 -13.82
C SER A 58 1.43 -8.22 -13.96
N GLN A 59 1.56 -8.99 -12.88
CA GLN A 59 1.22 -10.42 -12.86
C GLN A 59 -0.27 -10.69 -12.99
N HIS A 60 -1.10 -9.87 -12.36
CA HIS A 60 -2.55 -9.98 -12.45
C HIS A 60 -3.05 -9.59 -13.84
N ASN A 61 -2.52 -8.52 -14.43
CA ASN A 61 -2.86 -8.13 -15.79
C ASN A 61 -2.49 -9.23 -16.79
N ALA A 62 -1.32 -9.85 -16.68
CA ALA A 62 -0.96 -11.01 -17.50
C ALA A 62 -1.93 -12.19 -17.30
N ALA A 63 -2.30 -12.49 -16.05
CA ALA A 63 -3.30 -13.51 -15.75
C ALA A 63 -4.68 -13.21 -16.36
N TYR A 64 -5.06 -11.92 -16.42
CA TYR A 64 -6.31 -11.47 -17.03
C TYR A 64 -6.28 -11.64 -18.55
N GLN A 65 -5.17 -11.25 -19.21
CA GLN A 65 -5.00 -11.47 -20.66
C GLN A 65 -5.02 -12.95 -21.03
N GLU A 66 -4.57 -13.82 -20.13
CA GLU A 66 -4.64 -15.28 -20.27
C GLU A 66 -6.00 -15.88 -19.89
N GLY A 67 -6.98 -15.07 -19.45
CA GLY A 67 -8.31 -15.52 -19.02
C GLY A 67 -8.33 -16.30 -17.70
N ARG A 68 -7.25 -16.27 -16.91
CA ARG A 68 -7.15 -16.99 -15.63
C ARG A 68 -7.85 -16.29 -14.47
N VAL A 69 -8.11 -15.00 -14.60
CA VAL A 69 -8.84 -14.18 -13.63
C VAL A 69 -9.89 -13.34 -14.36
N PRO A 70 -11.01 -12.99 -13.70
CA PRO A 70 -12.17 -12.38 -14.36
C PRO A 70 -12.03 -10.88 -14.66
N GLY A 71 -11.04 -10.20 -14.07
CA GLY A 71 -10.88 -8.75 -14.21
C GLY A 71 -9.43 -8.31 -14.33
N PRO A 72 -9.18 -7.08 -14.83
CA PRO A 72 -7.84 -6.56 -15.05
C PRO A 72 -7.16 -5.98 -13.80
N VAL A 73 -7.89 -5.82 -12.70
CA VAL A 73 -7.40 -5.20 -11.46
C VAL A 73 -7.64 -6.15 -10.30
N PRO A 74 -6.59 -6.52 -9.52
CA PRO A 74 -6.78 -7.37 -8.36
C PRO A 74 -7.52 -6.61 -7.27
N THR A 75 -8.28 -7.32 -6.46
CA THR A 75 -9.19 -6.73 -5.47
C THR A 75 -8.72 -7.01 -4.06
N TYR A 76 -8.45 -8.27 -3.73
CA TYR A 76 -7.97 -8.66 -2.42
C TYR A 76 -6.89 -9.73 -2.54
N VAL A 77 -5.67 -9.36 -2.18
CA VAL A 77 -4.49 -10.20 -2.39
C VAL A 77 -3.89 -10.59 -1.04
N ALA A 78 -3.76 -11.89 -0.81
CA ALA A 78 -3.24 -12.43 0.43
C ALA A 78 -2.24 -13.58 0.21
N GLY A 79 -1.45 -13.89 1.23
CA GLY A 79 -0.56 -15.05 1.21
C GLY A 79 -1.33 -16.35 1.48
N PHE A 80 -0.76 -17.48 1.08
CA PHE A 80 -1.41 -18.80 1.21
C PHE A 80 -1.96 -19.11 2.61
N LYS A 81 -1.15 -18.89 3.66
CA LYS A 81 -1.57 -19.13 5.05
C LYS A 81 -2.72 -18.22 5.49
N GLN A 82 -2.75 -16.98 4.96
CA GLN A 82 -3.82 -16.05 5.25
C GLN A 82 -5.13 -16.51 4.61
N TRP A 83 -5.08 -17.00 3.37
CA TRP A 83 -6.25 -17.61 2.74
C TRP A 83 -6.79 -18.80 3.54
N LEU A 84 -5.91 -19.69 4.02
CA LEU A 84 -6.33 -20.79 4.88
C LEU A 84 -6.99 -20.31 6.18
N SER A 85 -6.46 -19.25 6.81
CA SER A 85 -7.08 -18.67 8.01
C SER A 85 -8.45 -18.03 7.74
N LEU A 86 -8.68 -17.58 6.51
CA LEU A 86 -9.97 -17.07 6.03
C LEU A 86 -10.87 -18.19 5.48
N LYS A 87 -10.52 -19.47 5.72
CA LYS A 87 -11.22 -20.66 5.21
C LYS A 87 -11.42 -20.65 3.69
N ARG A 88 -10.43 -20.12 2.99
CA ARG A 88 -10.31 -20.18 1.53
C ARG A 88 -9.07 -20.96 1.13
N HIS A 89 -9.13 -21.57 -0.04
CA HIS A 89 -8.03 -22.32 -0.61
C HIS A 89 -7.76 -21.83 -2.03
N VAL A 90 -6.49 -21.88 -2.45
CA VAL A 90 -6.11 -21.53 -3.82
C VAL A 90 -6.65 -22.60 -4.76
N MET A 91 -7.32 -22.18 -5.83
CA MET A 91 -7.86 -23.11 -6.84
C MET A 91 -6.72 -23.83 -7.56
N LYS A 92 -6.96 -25.09 -7.94
CA LYS A 92 -5.98 -25.90 -8.66
C LYS A 92 -5.61 -25.21 -9.99
N GLY A 93 -4.30 -25.14 -10.27
CA GLY A 93 -3.77 -24.51 -11.49
C GLY A 93 -3.55 -22.99 -11.39
N GLN A 94 -3.98 -22.34 -10.31
CA GLN A 94 -3.72 -20.91 -10.12
C GLN A 94 -2.31 -20.63 -9.63
N GLY A 95 -1.50 -19.98 -10.48
CA GLY A 95 -0.17 -19.49 -10.14
C GLY A 95 -0.23 -18.29 -9.19
N GLY A 96 0.64 -18.28 -8.18
CA GLY A 96 0.77 -17.14 -7.26
C GLY A 96 1.55 -15.99 -7.88
N TYR A 97 1.22 -14.77 -7.49
CA TYR A 97 1.98 -13.58 -7.82
C TYR A 97 3.19 -13.48 -6.91
N ALA A 98 4.38 -13.48 -7.52
CA ALA A 98 5.62 -13.38 -6.80
C ALA A 98 5.88 -11.94 -6.34
N ILE A 99 6.26 -11.79 -5.08
CA ILE A 99 6.57 -10.52 -4.41
C ILE A 99 7.89 -10.62 -3.66
N LEU A 100 8.45 -9.46 -3.29
CA LEU A 100 9.61 -9.36 -2.42
C LEU A 100 9.16 -9.21 -0.97
N ALA A 101 9.40 -10.24 -0.16
CA ALA A 101 9.07 -10.22 1.27
C ALA A 101 10.33 -9.96 2.12
N PRO A 102 10.21 -9.16 3.19
CA PRO A 102 11.31 -8.96 4.12
C PRO A 102 11.68 -10.27 4.82
N VAL A 103 12.99 -10.53 4.90
CA VAL A 103 13.55 -11.52 5.82
C VAL A 103 13.97 -10.77 7.06
N THR A 104 13.33 -11.05 8.19
CA THR A 104 13.69 -10.46 9.48
C THR A 104 14.46 -11.45 10.34
N ALA A 105 15.40 -10.94 11.12
CA ALA A 105 16.06 -11.68 12.19
C ALA A 105 15.91 -10.94 13.52
N ARG A 106 15.91 -11.72 14.60
CA ARG A 106 15.86 -11.21 15.97
C ARG A 106 17.28 -10.90 16.42
N PHE A 107 17.45 -9.74 17.02
CA PHE A 107 18.68 -9.31 17.66
C PHE A 107 18.40 -8.96 19.11
N ALA A 108 19.36 -9.24 19.99
CA ALA A 108 19.28 -8.92 21.41
C ALA A 108 20.46 -8.05 21.82
N SER A 109 20.26 -7.17 22.78
CA SER A 109 21.32 -6.38 23.40
C SER A 109 20.99 -6.07 24.86
N ALA A 110 21.99 -6.16 25.73
CA ALA A 110 21.91 -5.69 27.12
C ALA A 110 22.12 -4.17 27.25
N THR A 111 22.65 -3.52 26.21
CA THR A 111 22.92 -2.07 26.16
C THR A 111 22.37 -1.47 24.86
N PRO A 112 21.05 -1.29 24.73
CA PRO A 112 20.39 -0.97 23.46
C PRO A 112 20.91 0.29 22.74
N GLU A 113 21.46 1.24 23.51
CA GLU A 113 22.01 2.51 23.04
C GLU A 113 23.34 2.35 22.28
N ASN A 114 24.04 1.23 22.44
CA ASN A 114 25.25 0.93 21.67
C ASN A 114 24.89 0.11 20.41
N PRO A 115 25.00 0.64 19.19
CA PRO A 115 24.65 -0.08 17.95
C PRO A 115 25.42 -1.38 17.73
N GLU A 116 26.66 -1.47 18.22
CA GLU A 116 27.54 -2.64 18.05
C GLU A 116 27.24 -3.75 19.07
N SER A 117 26.47 -3.46 20.12
CA SER A 117 26.12 -4.43 21.17
C SER A 117 25.05 -5.43 20.74
N TRP A 118 24.47 -5.28 19.55
CA TRP A 118 23.37 -6.10 19.07
C TRP A 118 23.86 -7.42 18.48
N ARG A 119 23.61 -8.51 19.19
CA ARG A 119 23.92 -9.86 18.71
C ARG A 119 22.70 -10.52 18.06
N ARG A 120 22.92 -11.31 17.01
CA ARG A 120 21.85 -12.06 16.34
C ARG A 120 21.45 -13.27 17.18
N LEU A 121 20.15 -13.44 17.42
CA LEU A 121 19.60 -14.64 18.05
C LEU A 121 19.40 -15.75 17.02
N GLY A 122 19.85 -16.95 17.36
CA GLY A 122 19.60 -18.19 16.64
C GLY A 122 18.11 -18.59 16.65
N ARG A 123 17.77 -19.58 15.81
CA ARG A 123 16.39 -20.09 15.72
C ARG A 123 15.99 -20.73 17.06
N GLY A 124 14.98 -20.16 17.72
CA GLY A 124 14.51 -20.66 19.02
C GLY A 124 15.33 -20.20 20.22
N GLU A 125 16.39 -19.42 19.99
CA GLU A 125 17.21 -18.87 21.08
C GLU A 125 16.41 -17.83 21.87
N LYS A 126 16.49 -17.93 23.20
CA LYS A 126 15.87 -16.99 24.13
C LYS A 126 16.89 -15.89 24.48
N PRO A 127 16.46 -14.62 24.57
CA PRO A 127 17.32 -13.57 25.09
C PRO A 127 17.73 -13.87 26.54
N HIS A 128 18.90 -13.40 26.94
CA HIS A 128 19.32 -13.41 28.33
C HIS A 128 18.47 -12.44 29.16
N ARG A 129 18.46 -12.63 30.48
CA ARG A 129 17.72 -11.76 31.41
C ARG A 129 18.26 -10.33 31.30
N GLY A 130 17.37 -9.37 31.04
CA GLY A 130 17.71 -7.95 30.89
C GLY A 130 18.09 -7.51 29.47
N GLU A 131 18.14 -8.43 28.49
CA GLU A 131 18.35 -8.04 27.09
C GLU A 131 17.06 -7.53 26.44
N THR A 132 17.18 -6.44 25.69
CA THR A 132 16.13 -5.95 24.80
C THR A 132 16.20 -6.66 23.46
N VAL A 133 15.05 -7.08 22.92
CA VAL A 133 14.97 -7.74 21.60
C VAL A 133 14.38 -6.80 20.57
N ARG A 134 15.03 -6.70 19.39
CA ARG A 134 14.50 -6.02 18.21
C ARG A 134 14.58 -6.92 16.99
N SER A 135 13.58 -6.84 16.13
CA SER A 135 13.60 -7.48 14.82
C SER A 135 14.16 -6.50 13.79
N ARG A 136 15.15 -6.93 13.01
CA ARG A 136 15.73 -6.14 11.91
C ARG A 136 15.60 -6.89 10.59
N MET A 137 15.39 -6.16 9.50
CA MET A 137 15.45 -6.74 8.16
C MET A 137 16.91 -7.10 7.84
N ILE A 138 17.14 -8.30 7.35
CA ILE A 138 18.46 -8.84 6.97
C ILE A 138 18.52 -9.26 5.50
N GLY A 139 17.51 -8.89 4.72
CA GLY A 139 17.45 -9.16 3.30
C GLY A 139 16.01 -9.38 2.81
N LEU A 140 15.90 -9.78 1.55
CA LEU A 140 14.63 -10.04 0.88
C LEU A 140 14.55 -11.49 0.40
N LYS A 141 13.35 -12.02 0.28
CA LYS A 141 13.10 -13.32 -0.36
C LYS A 141 11.87 -13.26 -1.26
N PRO A 142 11.84 -14.06 -2.34
CA PRO A 142 10.61 -14.30 -3.07
C PRO A 142 9.55 -14.91 -2.15
N ALA A 143 8.34 -14.38 -2.21
CA ALA A 143 7.14 -14.96 -1.62
C ALA A 143 6.00 -14.90 -2.62
N HIS A 144 4.94 -15.68 -2.41
CA HIS A 144 3.80 -15.72 -3.31
C HIS A 144 2.52 -15.30 -2.60
N VAL A 145 1.71 -14.55 -3.32
CA VAL A 145 0.37 -14.11 -2.93
C VAL A 145 -0.61 -14.42 -4.05
N TRP A 146 -1.90 -14.50 -3.73
CA TRP A 146 -2.96 -14.76 -4.71
C TRP A 146 -4.06 -13.74 -4.52
N ASP A 147 -4.71 -13.35 -5.62
CA ASP A 147 -5.94 -12.58 -5.57
C ASP A 147 -7.12 -13.48 -5.16
N ILE A 148 -8.16 -12.88 -4.55
CA ILE A 148 -9.37 -13.59 -4.14
C ILE A 148 -10.03 -14.35 -5.30
N SER A 149 -9.97 -13.80 -6.53
CA SER A 149 -10.50 -14.47 -7.74
C SER A 149 -9.77 -15.76 -8.11
N GLN A 150 -8.61 -16.02 -7.50
CA GLN A 150 -7.83 -17.25 -7.67
C GLN A 150 -8.08 -18.27 -6.54
N THR A 151 -9.02 -17.98 -5.65
CA THR A 151 -9.32 -18.79 -4.47
C THR A 151 -10.79 -19.19 -4.42
N ASP A 152 -11.08 -20.30 -3.76
CA ASP A 152 -12.44 -20.77 -3.47
C ASP A 152 -12.64 -20.96 -1.96
N GLY A 153 -13.88 -20.85 -1.47
CA GLY A 153 -14.23 -20.95 -0.05
C GLY A 153 -15.21 -19.88 0.44
N GLU A 154 -15.21 -19.62 1.75
CA GLU A 154 -16.15 -18.67 2.38
C GLU A 154 -16.01 -17.25 1.84
N ALA A 155 -17.13 -16.57 1.60
CA ALA A 155 -17.16 -15.18 1.18
C ALA A 155 -16.44 -14.31 2.22
N ILE A 156 -15.62 -13.38 1.73
CA ILE A 156 -14.90 -12.47 2.59
C ILE A 156 -15.75 -11.22 2.76
N PRO A 157 -15.93 -10.72 3.99
CA PRO A 157 -16.61 -9.45 4.20
C PRO A 157 -15.98 -8.37 3.32
N GLU A 158 -16.81 -7.68 2.53
CA GLU A 158 -16.32 -6.52 1.80
C GLU A 158 -15.78 -5.51 2.81
N PRO A 159 -14.60 -4.90 2.58
CA PRO A 159 -14.15 -3.80 3.41
C PRO A 159 -15.25 -2.72 3.41
N PRO A 160 -15.57 -2.14 4.58
CA PRO A 160 -16.63 -1.14 4.67
C PRO A 160 -16.34 -0.02 3.67
N ARG A 161 -17.35 0.30 2.86
CA ARG A 161 -17.22 1.41 1.91
C ARG A 161 -17.07 2.69 2.72
N PRO A 162 -16.19 3.62 2.30
CA PRO A 162 -16.11 4.93 2.92
C PRO A 162 -17.50 5.57 2.88
N GLN A 163 -18.08 5.81 4.04
CA GLN A 163 -19.33 6.56 4.16
C GLN A 163 -18.99 8.03 4.38
N LEU A 164 -19.82 8.90 3.80
CA LEU A 164 -19.77 10.32 4.15
C LEU A 164 -20.18 10.47 5.61
N LEU A 165 -19.52 11.37 6.31
CA LEU A 165 -19.98 11.77 7.64
C LEU A 165 -21.26 12.60 7.46
N GLU A 166 -22.29 12.25 8.21
CA GLU A 166 -23.56 12.98 8.24
C GLU A 166 -23.59 13.89 9.47
N GLY A 167 -24.33 14.99 9.37
CA GLY A 167 -24.53 15.96 10.45
C GLY A 167 -23.60 17.18 10.44
N GLU A 168 -23.68 17.93 11.53
CA GLU A 168 -23.05 19.24 11.68
C GLU A 168 -21.55 19.15 11.94
N ALA A 169 -20.80 20.14 11.45
CA ALA A 169 -19.40 20.32 11.82
C ALA A 169 -19.28 21.01 13.20
N PRO A 170 -18.21 20.73 13.96
CA PRO A 170 -17.86 21.53 15.13
C PRO A 170 -17.74 23.02 14.79
N GLU A 171 -18.32 23.87 15.62
CA GLU A 171 -18.35 25.32 15.43
C GLU A 171 -16.93 25.89 15.23
N GLY A 172 -16.76 26.74 14.20
CA GLY A 172 -15.50 27.39 13.86
C GLY A 172 -14.42 26.48 13.24
N LEU A 173 -14.62 25.15 13.18
CA LEU A 173 -13.62 24.25 12.60
C LEU A 173 -13.48 24.43 11.10
N TRP A 174 -14.58 24.72 10.39
CA TRP A 174 -14.53 25.06 8.97
C TRP A 174 -13.64 26.28 8.71
N ASP A 175 -13.94 27.39 9.37
CA ASP A 175 -13.22 28.66 9.20
C ASP A 175 -11.74 28.50 9.57
N GLY A 176 -11.44 27.83 10.70
CA GLY A 176 -10.06 27.58 11.12
C GLY A 176 -9.26 26.69 10.17
N LEU A 177 -9.90 25.82 9.39
CA LEU A 177 -9.24 25.05 8.32
C LEU A 177 -9.09 25.90 7.04
N ALA A 178 -10.12 26.66 6.68
CA ALA A 178 -10.06 27.58 5.54
C ALA A 178 -8.93 28.61 5.70
N ASP A 179 -8.79 29.20 6.88
CA ASP A 179 -7.71 30.13 7.21
C ASP A 179 -6.33 29.49 7.06
N GLN A 180 -6.17 28.22 7.45
CA GLN A 180 -4.90 27.51 7.28
C GLN A 180 -4.56 27.23 5.81
N ILE A 181 -5.56 26.97 4.96
CA ILE A 181 -5.37 26.82 3.51
C ILE A 181 -4.88 28.12 2.90
N VAL A 182 -5.54 29.23 3.23
CA VAL A 182 -5.16 30.57 2.77
C VAL A 182 -3.78 30.98 3.30
N ALA A 183 -3.48 30.71 4.57
CA ALA A 183 -2.18 30.99 5.17
C ALA A 183 -1.03 30.20 4.50
N ARG A 184 -1.32 29.03 3.92
CA ARG A 184 -0.39 28.25 3.09
C ARG A 184 -0.36 28.70 1.63
N GLY A 185 -1.05 29.78 1.28
CA GLY A 185 -1.09 30.37 -0.06
C GLY A 185 -1.90 29.56 -1.06
N PHE A 186 -2.92 28.83 -0.61
CA PHE A 186 -3.89 28.18 -1.49
C PHE A 186 -5.21 28.96 -1.46
N GLU A 187 -5.92 28.98 -2.59
CA GLU A 187 -7.30 29.48 -2.66
C GLU A 187 -8.27 28.33 -2.32
N LEU A 188 -9.24 28.59 -1.43
CA LEU A 188 -10.32 27.65 -1.15
C LEU A 188 -11.48 27.92 -2.10
N ARG A 189 -11.87 26.91 -2.88
CA ARG A 189 -12.99 26.95 -3.81
C ARG A 189 -14.09 25.97 -3.41
N LEU A 190 -15.33 26.44 -3.44
CA LEU A 190 -16.50 25.60 -3.19
C LEU A 190 -17.13 25.23 -4.53
N VAL A 191 -17.28 23.92 -4.76
CA VAL A 191 -17.88 23.39 -6.00
C VAL A 191 -19.22 22.76 -5.69
N SER A 192 -20.16 22.83 -6.64
CA SER A 192 -21.53 22.38 -6.41
C SER A 192 -21.67 20.87 -6.25
N THR A 193 -20.89 20.07 -6.97
CA THR A 193 -21.01 18.60 -6.97
C THR A 193 -19.66 17.91 -7.15
N ALA A 194 -19.58 16.64 -6.79
CA ALA A 194 -18.40 15.80 -7.03
C ALA A 194 -17.98 15.77 -8.51
N ARG A 195 -18.93 15.89 -9.45
CA ARG A 195 -18.65 15.85 -10.90
C ARG A 195 -17.69 16.97 -11.32
N SER A 196 -17.79 18.13 -10.68
CA SER A 196 -16.94 19.30 -10.96
C SER A 196 -15.47 19.05 -10.63
N ILE A 197 -15.17 18.06 -9.80
CA ILE A 197 -13.82 17.68 -9.35
C ILE A 197 -13.54 16.19 -9.58
N GLY A 198 -14.06 15.63 -10.68
CA GLY A 198 -13.73 14.27 -11.13
C GLY A 198 -14.27 13.16 -10.22
N GLY A 199 -15.31 13.42 -9.43
CA GLY A 199 -15.95 12.47 -8.53
C GLY A 199 -15.36 12.45 -7.12
N ALA A 200 -14.39 13.31 -6.82
CA ALA A 200 -13.80 13.42 -5.49
C ALA A 200 -14.69 14.21 -4.51
N ASN A 201 -14.39 14.09 -3.21
CA ASN A 201 -14.98 14.95 -2.17
C ASN A 201 -14.25 16.29 -2.07
N GLY A 202 -12.93 16.27 -2.28
CA GLY A 202 -12.07 17.43 -2.38
C GLY A 202 -10.94 17.18 -3.37
N LEU A 203 -10.35 18.25 -3.88
CA LEU A 203 -9.27 18.22 -4.85
C LEU A 203 -8.26 19.32 -4.52
N THR A 204 -7.00 18.96 -4.31
CA THR A 204 -5.90 19.92 -4.24
C THR A 204 -5.15 19.96 -5.58
N ASP A 205 -5.22 21.09 -6.27
CA ASP A 205 -4.39 21.38 -7.43
C ASP A 205 -3.18 22.21 -7.00
N TYR A 206 -2.00 21.58 -7.01
CA TYR A 206 -0.74 22.23 -6.63
C TYR A 206 -0.19 23.19 -7.68
N LEU A 207 -0.61 23.06 -8.94
CA LEU A 207 -0.15 23.92 -10.02
C LEU A 207 -0.85 25.28 -9.96
N THR A 208 -2.15 25.26 -9.76
CA THR A 208 -2.97 26.48 -9.61
C THR A 208 -3.05 26.97 -8.16
N ARG A 209 -2.59 26.14 -7.20
CA ARG A 209 -2.70 26.37 -5.76
C ARG A 209 -4.16 26.55 -5.31
N GLU A 210 -5.03 25.67 -5.80
CA GLU A 210 -6.46 25.66 -5.45
C GLU A 210 -6.79 24.41 -4.62
N VAL A 211 -7.58 24.58 -3.55
CA VAL A 211 -8.24 23.49 -2.84
C VAL A 211 -9.73 23.61 -3.10
N SER A 212 -10.30 22.63 -3.80
CA SER A 212 -11.73 22.57 -4.09
C SER A 212 -12.45 21.59 -3.17
N VAL A 213 -13.59 21.96 -2.57
CA VAL A 213 -14.46 21.06 -1.77
C VAL A 213 -15.89 21.10 -2.30
N ARG A 214 -16.52 19.93 -2.42
CA ARG A 214 -17.91 19.85 -2.90
C ARG A 214 -18.92 20.19 -1.80
N MET A 215 -19.99 20.90 -2.16
CA MET A 215 -21.03 21.39 -1.24
C MET A 215 -22.22 20.43 -1.09
N ASP A 216 -22.36 19.43 -1.96
CA ASP A 216 -23.38 18.38 -1.88
C ASP A 216 -23.01 17.27 -0.87
N MET A 217 -22.62 17.69 0.33
CA MET A 217 -22.29 16.85 1.50
C MET A 217 -22.64 17.60 2.78
N ASP A 218 -22.96 16.88 3.85
CA ASP A 218 -23.15 17.47 5.17
C ASP A 218 -21.86 18.12 5.70
N ASP A 219 -22.00 19.11 6.58
CA ASP A 219 -20.90 19.93 7.10
C ASP A 219 -19.76 19.09 7.70
N ALA A 220 -20.09 18.02 8.44
CA ALA A 220 -19.11 17.09 9.00
C ALA A 220 -18.23 16.44 7.91
N ALA A 221 -18.82 16.06 6.78
CA ALA A 221 -18.08 15.50 5.65
C ALA A 221 -17.24 16.56 4.91
N GLN A 222 -17.73 17.79 4.78
CA GLN A 222 -16.96 18.86 4.15
C GLN A 222 -15.73 19.23 5.00
N VAL A 223 -15.88 19.38 6.31
CA VAL A 223 -14.77 19.66 7.24
C VAL A 223 -13.75 18.52 7.29
N LYS A 224 -14.19 17.26 7.33
CA LYS A 224 -13.29 16.11 7.24
C LYS A 224 -12.49 16.11 5.93
N THR A 225 -13.11 16.58 4.85
CA THR A 225 -12.47 16.68 3.53
C THR A 225 -11.43 17.79 3.52
N LEU A 226 -11.76 18.99 4.00
CA LEU A 226 -10.80 20.09 4.20
C LEU A 226 -9.60 19.67 5.04
N ALA A 227 -9.83 18.98 6.16
CA ALA A 227 -8.77 18.52 7.04
C ALA A 227 -7.85 17.50 6.36
N HIS A 228 -8.42 16.61 5.54
CA HIS A 228 -7.65 15.65 4.76
C HIS A 228 -6.75 16.38 3.74
N ASP A 229 -7.29 17.37 3.04
CA ASP A 229 -6.57 18.09 2.00
C ASP A 229 -5.45 18.97 2.56
N LEU A 230 -5.67 19.57 3.74
CA LEU A 230 -4.63 20.24 4.55
C LEU A 230 -3.47 19.31 4.96
N LEU A 231 -3.72 18.02 5.17
CA LEU A 231 -2.69 17.04 5.54
C LEU A 231 -1.92 16.48 4.33
N THR A 232 -2.40 16.73 3.11
CA THR A 232 -1.71 16.39 1.87
C THR A 232 -0.78 17.49 1.34
N ALA A 233 -0.97 18.74 1.76
CA ALA A 233 -0.07 19.83 1.39
C ALA A 233 1.33 19.57 1.97
N PRO A 234 2.41 19.58 1.16
CA PRO A 234 3.76 19.39 1.68
C PRO A 234 4.02 20.48 2.70
N THR A 235 4.33 20.08 3.92
CA THR A 235 4.85 20.97 4.95
C THR A 235 6.21 21.47 4.46
N GLY A 236 6.20 22.60 3.75
CA GLY A 236 7.41 23.36 3.46
C GLY A 236 7.96 23.86 4.79
N ALA A 237 8.93 23.13 5.33
CA ALA A 237 9.82 23.68 6.34
C ALA A 237 10.56 24.85 5.68
N SER A 238 10.50 26.01 6.34
CA SER A 238 11.31 27.19 6.05
C SER A 238 12.80 26.89 6.14
#